data_AF-A0A956UIL3-F1
#
_entry.id   AF-A0A956UIL3-F1
#
_cell.length_a   1.000
_cell.length_b   1.000
_cell.length_c   1.000
_cell.angle_alpha   90.00
_cell.angle_beta   90.00
_cell.angle_gamma   90.00
#
_symmetry.space_group_name_H-M   'P 1'
#
loop_
_entity.id
_entity.type
_entity.pdbx_description
1 polymer ?
#
loop_
_entity_poly.entity_id
_entity_poly.type
_entity_poly.pdbx_seq_one_letter_code
_entity_poly.pdbx_strand_id
1 'polypeptide(L)'
;MGRGWFRFAARLVVALAILAASFVSIALTLAPRSVDAPIPSTLSAERPVGNPATIRVQAVAGVRAAGQADEAPVALVDAAPPQGPIVLPGLSVGVEVAALPSAEFVAFGETLAETVAAHDGSTRYAIAITDLQTGYTVGANHLRQQLSGCVMNLFVILQAVLDVQEGRYPLETVDALIRATTWSSNAVTARELYGITGGGDPVEGVRRVAALHEDLELDDMVIDHPPAYRGESVGVDPNNWLSASAVNIALEEIWQGDMLTAESRAYLLEVLAGGSVRFTFSRDAEQLRDGLLRWLEDHGGQMRFEDALAPLGDRYGERFAVKRAWLETFAGSEAGGGGRYGADTALEAAALIVAERKVAVDVAGGSGEVVVEGLLGQHPRVVDGKLELRLDEVLARLQRFRTVDVPGFRAWRKLRAEVVEQQRRRLRLEELQPRPLTSFVRNQLVDQVYLPLVGDNLAKQ
;
A
#
# COMPACT_ATOMS: atom_id res chain seq x y z
N MET A 1 -17.68 -23.59 -39.38
CA MET A 1 -18.25 -23.83 -38.03
C MET A 1 -18.31 -22.58 -37.13
N GLY A 2 -17.71 -21.42 -37.48
CA GLY A 2 -17.60 -20.26 -36.57
C GLY A 2 -18.88 -19.46 -36.25
N ARG A 3 -19.79 -19.25 -37.21
CA ARG A 3 -20.94 -18.32 -37.01
C ARG A 3 -22.00 -18.79 -35.99
N GLY A 4 -22.11 -20.09 -35.73
CA GLY A 4 -23.09 -20.64 -34.77
C GLY A 4 -22.65 -20.47 -33.32
N TRP A 5 -21.35 -20.54 -33.06
CA TRP A 5 -20.79 -20.48 -31.71
C TRP A 5 -20.83 -19.06 -31.14
N PHE A 6 -20.54 -18.03 -31.96
CA PHE A 6 -20.65 -16.63 -31.54
C PHE A 6 -22.08 -16.20 -31.20
N ARG A 7 -23.07 -16.66 -31.97
CA ARG A 7 -24.49 -16.40 -31.66
C ARG A 7 -24.94 -17.08 -30.37
N PHE A 8 -24.38 -18.25 -30.06
CA PHE A 8 -24.62 -18.93 -28.79
C PHE A 8 -23.96 -18.20 -27.62
N ALA A 9 -22.70 -17.77 -27.75
CA ALA A 9 -21.98 -17.00 -26.74
C ALA A 9 -22.67 -15.66 -26.42
N ALA A 10 -23.11 -14.91 -27.45
CA ALA A 10 -23.84 -13.65 -27.26
C ALA A 10 -25.14 -13.85 -26.47
N ARG A 11 -25.91 -14.90 -26.79
CA ARG A 11 -27.14 -15.23 -26.06
C ARG A 11 -26.87 -15.67 -24.62
N LEU A 12 -25.78 -16.39 -24.37
CA LEU A 12 -25.38 -16.83 -23.04
C LEU A 12 -24.97 -15.66 -22.14
N VAL A 13 -24.19 -14.71 -22.66
CA VAL A 13 -23.77 -13.50 -21.93
C VAL A 13 -24.98 -12.64 -21.54
N VAL A 14 -25.92 -12.43 -22.47
CA VAL A 14 -27.16 -11.70 -22.18
C VAL A 14 -28.00 -12.42 -21.11
N ALA A 15 -28.11 -13.76 -21.18
CA ALA A 15 -28.84 -14.54 -20.18
C ALA A 15 -28.19 -14.45 -18.77
N LEU A 16 -26.85 -14.48 -18.69
CA LEU A 16 -26.11 -14.35 -17.44
C LEU A 16 -26.25 -12.94 -16.84
N ALA A 17 -26.22 -11.88 -17.65
CA ALA A 17 -26.41 -10.51 -17.21
C ALA A 17 -27.82 -10.28 -16.62
N ILE A 18 -28.86 -10.87 -17.24
CA ILE A 18 -30.25 -10.80 -16.76
C ILE A 18 -30.41 -11.54 -15.41
N LEU A 19 -29.76 -12.70 -15.25
CA LEU A 19 -29.76 -13.46 -13.99
C LEU A 19 -29.07 -12.68 -12.86
N ALA A 20 -27.93 -12.04 -13.12
CA ALA A 20 -27.22 -11.24 -12.13
C ALA A 20 -28.04 -10.03 -11.65
N ALA A 21 -28.69 -9.30 -12.56
CA ALA A 21 -29.56 -8.17 -12.21
C ALA A 21 -30.76 -8.58 -11.34
N SER A 22 -31.30 -9.79 -11.56
CA SER A 22 -32.44 -10.31 -10.79
C SER A 22 -32.07 -10.66 -9.34
N PHE A 23 -30.83 -11.08 -9.08
CA PHE A 23 -30.34 -11.38 -7.73
C PHE A 23 -30.10 -10.12 -6.88
N VAL A 24 -29.66 -9.02 -7.50
CA VAL A 24 -29.43 -7.74 -6.79
C VAL A 24 -30.74 -7.15 -6.26
N SER A 25 -31.87 -7.30 -6.98
CA SER A 25 -33.19 -6.86 -6.49
C SER A 25 -33.72 -7.68 -5.30
N ILE A 26 -33.29 -8.93 -5.12
CA ILE A 26 -33.68 -9.78 -3.98
C ILE A 26 -32.85 -9.43 -2.72
N ALA A 27 -31.63 -8.94 -2.88
CA ALA A 27 -30.80 -8.52 -1.74
C ALA A 27 -31.27 -7.18 -1.13
N LEU A 28 -31.87 -6.28 -1.92
CA LEU A 28 -32.35 -4.98 -1.43
C LEU A 28 -33.61 -5.05 -0.53
N THR A 29 -34.32 -6.19 -0.48
CA THR A 29 -35.53 -6.36 0.35
C THR A 29 -35.24 -6.85 1.78
N LEU A 30 -33.98 -7.11 2.13
CA LEU A 30 -33.54 -7.52 3.47
C LEU A 30 -32.60 -6.48 4.09
N ALA A 31 -33.10 -5.28 4.35
CA ALA A 31 -32.38 -4.29 5.16
C ALA A 31 -32.45 -4.64 6.67
N PRO A 32 -31.32 -4.67 7.40
CA PRO A 32 -31.36 -4.79 8.85
C PRO A 32 -31.86 -3.48 9.49
N ARG A 33 -32.71 -3.63 10.52
CA ARG A 33 -33.24 -2.53 11.33
C ARG A 33 -32.12 -1.79 12.05
N SER A 34 -32.18 -0.46 12.04
CA SER A 34 -31.31 0.44 12.80
C SER A 34 -31.43 0.19 14.30
N VAL A 35 -30.29 0.09 14.99
CA VAL A 35 -30.21 0.17 16.45
C VAL A 35 -29.59 1.53 16.75
N ASP A 36 -30.43 2.50 17.09
CA ASP A 36 -30.03 3.77 17.65
C ASP A 36 -29.57 3.57 19.10
N ALA A 37 -28.27 3.75 19.36
CA ALA A 37 -27.74 3.92 20.70
C ALA A 37 -26.70 5.05 20.70
N PRO A 38 -26.83 6.07 21.57
CA PRO A 38 -25.95 7.22 21.57
C PRO A 38 -24.57 6.88 22.17
N ILE A 39 -23.51 7.22 21.45
CA ILE A 39 -22.13 7.14 21.92
C ILE A 39 -21.90 8.31 22.91
N PRO A 40 -21.49 8.06 24.16
CA PRO A 40 -21.20 9.14 25.10
C PRO A 40 -19.88 9.84 24.72
N SER A 41 -20.00 11.14 24.48
CA SER A 41 -18.90 12.07 24.18
C SER A 41 -18.22 12.55 25.47
N THR A 42 -17.25 11.81 26.02
CA THR A 42 -16.29 12.34 27.01
C THR A 42 -15.05 11.44 27.14
N LEU A 43 -13.98 11.75 26.39
CA LEU A 43 -12.60 11.43 26.79
C LEU A 43 -11.69 12.60 26.39
N SER A 44 -11.70 13.64 27.23
CA SER A 44 -10.60 14.60 27.31
C SER A 44 -9.37 13.87 27.86
N ALA A 45 -8.35 13.69 27.03
CA ALA A 45 -7.03 13.26 27.48
C ALA A 45 -6.13 14.50 27.57
N GLU A 46 -6.07 15.12 28.74
CA GLU A 46 -4.96 16.00 29.11
C GLU A 46 -3.67 15.14 29.14
N ARG A 47 -2.72 15.44 28.25
CA ARG A 47 -1.35 14.91 28.35
C ARG A 47 -0.54 15.78 29.31
N PRO A 48 0.20 15.21 30.28
CA PRO A 48 1.14 15.99 31.08
C PRO A 48 2.35 16.40 30.24
N VAL A 49 2.64 17.70 30.23
CA VAL A 49 3.80 18.30 29.59
C VAL A 49 5.05 17.96 30.40
N GLY A 50 5.86 17.04 29.89
CA GLY A 50 7.22 16.78 30.39
C GLY A 50 8.21 17.80 29.80
N ASN A 51 8.88 18.53 30.68
CA ASN A 51 9.86 19.59 30.39
C ASN A 51 11.04 19.09 29.52
N PRO A 52 11.50 19.83 28.49
CA PRO A 52 12.64 19.40 27.67
C PRO A 52 13.95 19.38 28.47
N ALA A 53 14.65 18.26 28.45
CA ALA A 53 15.98 18.12 29.05
C ALA A 53 17.01 18.95 28.26
N THR A 54 17.43 20.06 28.85
CA THR A 54 18.55 20.90 28.40
C THR A 54 19.87 20.13 28.59
N ILE A 55 20.51 19.70 27.50
CA ILE A 55 21.88 19.15 27.57
C ILE A 55 22.85 20.32 27.78
N ARG A 56 23.33 20.48 29.02
CA ARG A 56 24.51 21.32 29.33
C ARG A 56 25.77 20.51 29.04
N VAL A 57 26.58 21.01 28.10
CA VAL A 57 27.94 20.51 27.89
C VAL A 57 28.84 21.09 28.98
N GLN A 58 29.33 20.23 29.88
CA GLN A 58 30.36 20.57 30.85
C GLN A 58 31.70 20.06 30.30
N ALA A 59 32.62 20.99 30.03
CA ALA A 59 33.97 20.65 29.60
C ALA A 59 34.72 19.97 30.75
N VAL A 60 35.17 18.73 30.54
CA VAL A 60 36.16 18.08 31.40
C VAL A 60 37.44 17.95 30.60
N ALA A 61 38.46 18.66 31.07
CA ALA A 61 39.81 18.59 30.56
C ALA A 61 40.53 17.33 31.07
N GLY A 62 41.22 16.66 30.15
CA GLY A 62 42.43 15.90 30.46
C GLY A 62 42.30 14.39 30.52
N VAL A 63 42.59 13.71 29.40
CA VAL A 63 43.42 12.49 29.38
C VAL A 63 44.32 12.55 28.14
N ARG A 64 45.62 12.32 28.35
CA ARG A 64 46.70 12.39 27.36
C ARG A 64 46.67 11.21 26.38
N ALA A 65 47.18 11.51 25.19
CA ALA A 65 47.40 10.61 24.06
C ALA A 65 48.44 9.50 24.36
N ALA A 66 48.22 8.33 23.76
CA ALA A 66 49.27 7.40 23.37
C ALA A 66 48.81 6.59 22.14
N GLY A 67 49.66 6.53 21.11
CA GLY A 67 49.62 5.50 20.06
C GLY A 67 49.08 5.93 18.71
N GLN A 68 49.94 6.50 17.86
CA GLN A 68 49.74 6.56 16.41
C GLN A 68 49.62 5.14 15.84
N ALA A 69 48.54 4.88 15.12
CA ALA A 69 48.51 3.90 14.04
C ALA A 69 48.28 4.67 12.74
N ASP A 70 49.13 4.44 11.75
CA ASP A 70 49.05 5.03 10.41
C ASP A 70 47.70 4.71 9.75
N GLU A 71 46.80 5.69 9.70
CA GLU A 71 45.67 5.71 8.76
C GLU A 71 46.09 6.52 7.53
N ALA A 72 46.46 5.81 6.47
CA ALA A 72 46.45 6.39 5.14
C ALA A 72 45.00 6.84 4.80
N PRO A 73 44.81 8.00 4.16
CA PRO A 73 43.47 8.47 3.83
C PRO A 73 42.85 7.52 2.81
N VAL A 74 41.81 6.80 3.21
CA VAL A 74 40.90 6.15 2.26
C VAL A 74 40.18 7.27 1.53
N ALA A 75 40.67 7.59 0.33
CA ALA A 75 39.95 8.43 -0.61
C ALA A 75 38.61 7.75 -0.90
N LEU A 76 37.53 8.31 -0.37
CA LEU A 76 36.18 8.06 -0.87
C LEU A 76 36.19 8.52 -2.33
N VAL A 77 36.31 7.55 -3.24
CA VAL A 77 36.07 7.77 -4.65
C VAL A 77 34.64 8.27 -4.76
N ASP A 78 34.48 9.52 -5.19
CA ASP A 78 33.20 10.08 -5.61
C ASP A 78 32.69 9.20 -6.75
N ALA A 79 31.88 8.20 -6.41
CA ALA A 79 31.12 7.45 -7.39
C ALA A 79 30.09 8.44 -7.96
N ALA A 80 30.35 8.89 -9.18
CA ALA A 80 29.41 9.67 -9.97
C ALA A 80 28.00 9.03 -9.89
N PRO A 81 26.92 9.84 -9.82
CA PRO A 81 25.57 9.30 -9.85
C PRO A 81 25.45 8.36 -11.06
N PRO A 82 24.78 7.21 -10.94
CA PRO A 82 24.68 6.25 -12.04
C PRO A 82 24.14 6.99 -13.27
N GLN A 83 25.00 7.07 -14.29
CA GLN A 83 24.68 7.72 -15.55
C GLN A 83 23.77 6.80 -16.34
N GLY A 84 22.50 7.21 -16.45
CA GLY A 84 21.53 6.60 -17.36
C GLY A 84 21.12 5.17 -17.02
N PRO A 85 20.04 4.68 -17.66
CA PRO A 85 19.62 3.28 -17.51
C PRO A 85 20.73 2.33 -17.98
N ILE A 86 21.05 1.35 -17.14
CA ILE A 86 21.94 0.23 -17.50
C ILE A 86 21.20 -0.60 -18.55
N VAL A 87 21.63 -0.51 -19.81
CA VAL A 87 21.12 -1.36 -20.89
C VAL A 87 21.81 -2.73 -20.78
N LEU A 88 21.07 -3.74 -20.31
CA LEU A 88 21.50 -5.14 -20.36
C LEU A 88 21.43 -5.64 -21.81
N PRO A 89 22.54 -6.13 -22.41
CA PRO A 89 22.51 -6.67 -23.77
C PRO A 89 21.63 -7.91 -23.83
N GLY A 90 20.55 -7.87 -24.60
CA GLY A 90 19.60 -8.99 -24.78
C GLY A 90 18.17 -8.70 -24.33
N LEU A 91 17.92 -7.58 -23.63
CA LEU A 91 16.56 -7.07 -23.39
C LEU A 91 16.26 -6.00 -24.44
N SER A 92 15.91 -6.42 -25.65
CA SER A 92 15.05 -5.59 -26.47
C SER A 92 13.75 -5.42 -25.70
N VAL A 93 13.51 -4.23 -25.13
CA VAL A 93 12.14 -3.79 -24.86
C VAL A 93 11.51 -3.67 -26.24
N GLY A 94 11.00 -4.81 -26.74
CA GLY A 94 10.10 -4.79 -27.85
C GLY A 94 8.94 -3.92 -27.39
N VAL A 95 8.69 -2.84 -28.11
CA VAL A 95 7.35 -2.25 -28.08
C VAL A 95 6.47 -3.38 -28.58
N GLU A 96 5.84 -4.11 -27.65
CA GLU A 96 4.78 -5.04 -28.00
C GLU A 96 3.71 -4.17 -28.65
N VAL A 97 3.67 -4.21 -29.98
CA VAL A 97 2.57 -3.62 -30.72
C VAL A 97 1.36 -4.41 -30.28
N ALA A 98 0.47 -3.76 -29.52
CA ALA A 98 -0.78 -4.34 -29.07
C ALA A 98 -1.38 -5.13 -30.24
N ALA A 99 -1.60 -6.43 -30.02
CA ALA A 99 -2.07 -7.30 -31.09
C ALA A 99 -3.40 -6.73 -31.63
N LEU A 100 -3.59 -6.74 -32.94
CA LEU A 100 -4.84 -6.25 -33.51
C LEU A 100 -5.99 -7.19 -33.09
N PRO A 101 -7.19 -6.65 -32.81
CA PRO A 101 -8.34 -7.49 -32.48
C PRO A 101 -8.67 -8.42 -33.65
N SER A 102 -9.06 -9.65 -33.34
CA SER A 102 -9.49 -10.58 -34.39
C SER A 102 -10.77 -10.07 -35.08
N ALA A 103 -10.89 -10.29 -36.39
CA ALA A 103 -12.11 -9.94 -37.13
C ALA A 103 -13.36 -10.63 -36.56
N GLU A 104 -13.21 -11.82 -35.96
CA GLU A 104 -14.28 -12.54 -35.29
C GLU A 104 -14.74 -11.80 -34.01
N PHE A 105 -13.82 -11.24 -33.24
CA PHE A 105 -14.13 -10.46 -32.03
C PHE A 105 -14.84 -9.14 -32.36
N VAL A 106 -14.39 -8.45 -33.42
CA VAL A 106 -15.07 -7.24 -33.91
C VAL A 106 -16.50 -7.55 -34.37
N ALA A 107 -16.69 -8.61 -35.18
CA ALA A 107 -18.01 -9.03 -35.63
C ALA A 107 -18.93 -9.50 -34.49
N PHE A 108 -18.35 -10.06 -33.42
CA PHE A 108 -19.08 -10.38 -32.19
C PHE A 108 -19.61 -9.12 -31.51
N GLY A 109 -18.84 -8.02 -31.48
CA GLY A 109 -19.28 -6.71 -31.01
C GLY A 109 -20.54 -6.20 -31.73
N GLU A 110 -20.55 -6.27 -33.07
CA GLU A 110 -21.72 -5.89 -33.87
C GLU A 110 -22.95 -6.75 -33.54
N THR A 111 -22.76 -8.07 -33.45
CA THR A 111 -23.83 -9.01 -33.10
C THR A 111 -24.39 -8.72 -31.70
N LEU A 112 -23.53 -8.38 -30.74
CA LEU A 112 -23.93 -7.99 -29.38
C LEU A 112 -24.75 -6.70 -29.40
N ALA A 113 -24.30 -5.68 -30.14
CA ALA A 113 -25.02 -4.41 -30.28
C ALA A 113 -26.41 -4.60 -30.91
N GLU A 114 -26.53 -5.38 -31.99
CA GLU A 114 -27.81 -5.74 -32.60
C GLU A 114 -28.73 -6.49 -31.63
N THR A 115 -28.17 -7.44 -30.87
CA THR A 115 -28.95 -8.24 -29.90
C THR A 115 -29.50 -7.37 -28.78
N VAL A 116 -28.70 -6.45 -28.26
CA VAL A 116 -29.13 -5.49 -27.22
C VAL A 116 -30.16 -4.50 -27.77
N ALA A 117 -29.99 -4.02 -29.00
CA ALA A 117 -30.95 -3.11 -29.64
C ALA A 117 -32.30 -3.79 -29.93
N ALA A 118 -32.29 -5.09 -30.26
CA ALA A 118 -33.50 -5.86 -30.53
C ALA A 118 -34.25 -6.30 -29.26
N HIS A 119 -33.70 -6.07 -28.06
CA HIS A 119 -34.31 -6.44 -26.80
C HIS A 119 -35.28 -5.34 -26.32
N ASP A 120 -36.60 -5.56 -26.49
CA ASP A 120 -37.73 -4.76 -25.98
C ASP A 120 -37.78 -4.79 -24.42
N GLY A 121 -38.06 -3.75 -23.61
CA GLY A 121 -38.55 -2.37 -23.85
C GLY A 121 -38.68 -1.48 -22.58
N SER A 122 -37.94 -1.72 -21.49
CA SER A 122 -37.95 -0.82 -20.30
C SER A 122 -36.59 -0.54 -19.69
N THR A 123 -35.60 -1.38 -20.00
CA THR A 123 -34.27 -1.36 -19.37
C THR A 123 -33.21 -1.01 -20.39
N ARG A 124 -32.41 0.02 -20.10
CA ARG A 124 -31.35 0.50 -20.99
C ARG A 124 -30.03 -0.20 -20.67
N TYR A 125 -29.69 -1.25 -21.40
CA TYR A 125 -28.44 -2.00 -21.21
C TYR A 125 -27.23 -1.29 -21.82
N ALA A 126 -26.09 -1.34 -21.13
CA ALA A 126 -24.77 -1.01 -21.62
C ALA A 126 -23.84 -2.18 -21.26
N ILE A 127 -23.09 -2.70 -22.24
CA ILE A 127 -22.24 -3.88 -22.07
C ILE A 127 -20.92 -3.62 -22.78
N ALA A 128 -19.81 -3.73 -22.05
CA ALA A 128 -18.44 -3.64 -22.57
C ALA A 128 -17.74 -5.00 -22.41
N ILE A 129 -16.96 -5.41 -23.41
CA ILE A 129 -16.14 -6.62 -23.37
C ILE A 129 -14.76 -6.24 -23.92
N THR A 130 -13.74 -6.38 -23.09
CA THR A 130 -12.35 -6.04 -23.41
C THR A 130 -11.55 -7.32 -23.55
N ASP A 131 -10.83 -7.43 -24.66
CA ASP A 131 -9.85 -8.50 -24.85
C ASP A 131 -8.51 -8.07 -24.24
N LEU A 132 -8.16 -8.68 -23.10
CA LEU A 132 -6.94 -8.34 -22.34
C LEU A 132 -5.64 -8.59 -23.12
N GLN A 133 -5.67 -9.38 -24.20
CA GLN A 133 -4.49 -9.60 -25.06
C GLN A 133 -4.22 -8.42 -25.99
N THR A 134 -5.26 -7.67 -26.34
CA THR A 134 -5.21 -6.61 -27.36
C THR A 134 -5.55 -5.24 -26.79
N GLY A 135 -6.13 -5.16 -25.59
CA GLY A 135 -6.73 -3.95 -25.00
C GLY A 135 -8.00 -3.49 -25.74
N TYR A 136 -8.43 -4.21 -26.78
CA TYR A 136 -9.52 -3.75 -27.61
C TYR A 136 -10.88 -4.05 -26.96
N THR A 137 -11.74 -3.03 -26.89
CA THR A 137 -13.08 -3.15 -26.30
C THR A 137 -14.15 -3.12 -27.38
N VAL A 138 -15.05 -4.10 -27.34
CA VAL A 138 -16.30 -4.12 -28.12
C VAL A 138 -17.49 -4.08 -27.18
N GLY A 139 -18.64 -3.61 -27.63
CA GLY A 139 -19.80 -3.54 -26.75
C GLY A 139 -21.05 -2.93 -27.35
N ALA A 140 -22.12 -2.96 -26.57
CA ALA A 140 -23.39 -2.33 -26.89
C ALA A 140 -23.62 -1.15 -25.94
N ASN A 141 -23.77 0.08 -26.47
CA ASN A 141 -23.92 1.31 -25.67
C ASN A 141 -22.84 1.48 -24.58
N HIS A 142 -21.66 0.91 -24.77
CA HIS A 142 -20.67 0.73 -23.71
C HIS A 142 -20.05 2.03 -23.19
N LEU A 143 -20.12 3.11 -23.99
CA LEU A 143 -19.70 4.48 -23.62
C LEU A 143 -20.83 5.31 -22.99
N ARG A 144 -22.06 4.79 -22.92
CA ARG A 144 -23.17 5.52 -22.32
C ARG A 144 -23.06 5.47 -20.80
N GLN A 145 -23.08 6.64 -20.17
CA GLN A 145 -23.16 6.76 -18.71
C GLN A 145 -24.41 6.07 -18.15
N GLN A 146 -24.20 5.41 -17.01
CA GLN A 146 -25.20 4.71 -16.21
C GLN A 146 -25.01 5.10 -14.76
N LEU A 147 -26.09 5.02 -13.97
CA LEU A 147 -25.99 5.17 -12.52
C LEU A 147 -25.05 4.08 -11.99
N SER A 148 -23.99 4.49 -11.31
CA SER A 148 -22.92 3.58 -10.91
C SER A 148 -23.33 2.56 -9.86
N GLY A 149 -24.29 2.92 -9.00
CA GLY A 149 -24.55 2.17 -7.76
C GLY A 149 -23.26 1.94 -6.97
N CYS A 150 -23.12 0.75 -6.38
CA CYS A 150 -21.94 0.37 -5.59
C CYS A 150 -20.70 0.06 -6.45
N VAL A 151 -20.81 -0.05 -7.78
CA VAL A 151 -19.63 -0.21 -8.67
C VAL A 151 -18.67 0.95 -8.49
N MET A 152 -19.17 2.14 -8.13
CA MET A 152 -18.35 3.31 -7.82
C MET A 152 -17.35 3.08 -6.70
N ASN A 153 -17.63 2.15 -5.77
CA ASN A 153 -16.71 1.86 -4.68
C ASN A 153 -15.36 1.29 -5.17
N LEU A 154 -15.30 0.77 -6.40
CA LEU A 154 -14.04 0.33 -7.01
C LEU A 154 -12.98 1.45 -6.98
N PHE A 155 -13.38 2.69 -7.24
CA PHE A 155 -12.46 3.83 -7.34
C PHE A 155 -11.94 4.28 -5.97
N VAL A 156 -12.77 4.28 -4.93
CA VAL A 156 -12.27 4.59 -3.57
C VAL A 156 -11.38 3.46 -3.03
N ILE A 157 -11.67 2.20 -3.39
CA ILE A 157 -10.80 1.08 -3.05
C ILE A 157 -9.45 1.22 -3.77
N LEU A 158 -9.46 1.51 -5.08
CA LEU A 158 -8.24 1.74 -5.85
C LEU A 158 -7.42 2.90 -5.26
N GLN A 159 -8.05 4.04 -4.98
CA GLN A 159 -7.38 5.18 -4.34
C GLN A 159 -6.79 4.82 -2.98
N ALA A 160 -7.53 4.05 -2.16
CA ALA A 160 -7.03 3.66 -0.84
C ALA A 160 -5.79 2.75 -0.94
N VAL A 161 -5.73 1.88 -1.95
CA VAL A 161 -4.56 1.04 -2.22
C VAL A 161 -3.39 1.88 -2.74
N LEU A 162 -3.64 2.85 -3.62
CA LEU A 162 -2.61 3.81 -4.08
C LEU A 162 -2.04 4.63 -2.91
N ASP A 163 -2.90 5.07 -1.98
CA ASP A 163 -2.48 5.78 -0.77
C ASP A 163 -1.59 4.92 0.14
N VAL A 164 -1.90 3.62 0.27
CA VAL A 164 -1.04 2.65 1.00
C VAL A 164 0.31 2.48 0.31
N GLN A 165 0.31 2.32 -1.00
CA GLN A 165 1.51 2.21 -1.83
C GLN A 165 2.42 3.44 -1.71
N GLU A 166 1.82 4.63 -1.66
CA GLU A 166 2.51 5.91 -1.47
C GLU A 166 2.93 6.14 0.00
N GLY A 167 2.55 5.25 0.91
CA GLY A 167 2.89 5.32 2.33
C GLY A 167 2.13 6.40 3.10
N ARG A 168 0.96 6.84 2.62
CA ARG A 168 0.10 7.80 3.37
C ARG A 168 -0.39 7.20 4.68
N TYR A 169 -0.73 5.91 4.67
CA TYR A 169 -1.11 5.13 5.84
C TYR A 169 -0.84 3.64 5.56
N PRO A 170 -0.69 2.80 6.59
CA PRO A 170 -0.39 1.39 6.38
C PRO A 170 -1.66 0.58 6.04
N LEU A 171 -1.50 -0.56 5.36
CA LEU A 171 -2.60 -1.37 4.82
C LEU A 171 -3.63 -1.77 5.90
N GLU A 172 -3.18 -2.07 7.12
CA GLU A 172 -4.05 -2.42 8.24
C GLU A 172 -5.08 -1.33 8.59
N THR A 173 -4.85 -0.08 8.16
CA THR A 173 -5.79 1.03 8.37
C THR A 173 -7.05 0.86 7.53
N VAL A 174 -6.94 0.24 6.35
CA VAL A 174 -8.01 0.18 5.35
C VAL A 174 -8.41 -1.23 4.93
N ASP A 175 -7.62 -2.27 5.22
CA ASP A 175 -7.85 -3.64 4.74
C ASP A 175 -9.24 -4.17 5.08
N ALA A 176 -9.64 -4.07 6.35
CA ALA A 176 -10.96 -4.53 6.79
C ALA A 176 -12.10 -3.77 6.09
N LEU A 177 -11.92 -2.46 5.87
CA LEU A 177 -12.90 -1.61 5.19
C LEU A 177 -12.99 -1.93 3.69
N ILE A 178 -11.85 -2.12 3.03
CA ILE A 178 -11.75 -2.53 1.61
C ILE A 178 -12.47 -3.87 1.41
N ARG A 179 -12.17 -4.86 2.25
CA ARG A 179 -12.77 -6.20 2.17
C ARG A 179 -14.27 -6.17 2.47
N ALA A 180 -14.70 -5.43 3.49
CA ALA A 180 -16.11 -5.29 3.81
C ALA A 180 -16.90 -4.57 2.70
N THR A 181 -16.32 -3.50 2.13
CA THR A 181 -16.89 -2.74 1.01
C THR A 181 -17.03 -3.62 -0.23
N THR A 182 -16.00 -4.43 -0.53
CA THR A 182 -16.00 -5.33 -1.69
C THR A 182 -17.01 -6.47 -1.54
N TRP A 183 -16.99 -7.18 -0.40
CA TRP A 183 -17.81 -8.37 -0.17
C TRP A 183 -19.31 -8.04 -0.04
N SER A 184 -19.64 -7.00 0.73
CA SER A 184 -21.03 -6.71 1.10
C SER A 184 -21.59 -5.43 0.49
N SER A 185 -20.82 -4.74 -0.36
CA SER A 185 -21.20 -3.43 -0.91
C SER A 185 -21.61 -2.44 0.19
N ASN A 186 -20.95 -2.50 1.35
CA ASN A 186 -21.34 -1.73 2.53
C ASN A 186 -21.02 -0.25 2.34
N ALA A 187 -22.07 0.57 2.31
CA ALA A 187 -21.96 2.02 2.10
C ALA A 187 -21.24 2.73 3.25
N VAL A 188 -21.39 2.25 4.50
CA VAL A 188 -20.75 2.84 5.68
C VAL A 188 -19.24 2.69 5.57
N THR A 189 -18.76 1.49 5.26
CA THR A 189 -17.31 1.24 5.10
C THR A 189 -16.75 1.94 3.87
N ALA A 190 -17.53 2.04 2.79
CA ALA A 190 -17.14 2.84 1.62
C ALA A 190 -16.96 4.32 1.97
N ARG A 191 -17.92 4.91 2.68
CA ARG A 191 -17.83 6.29 3.16
C ARG A 191 -16.63 6.50 4.09
N GLU A 192 -16.34 5.53 4.96
CA GLU A 192 -15.17 5.59 5.83
C GLU A 192 -13.86 5.60 5.02
N LEU A 193 -13.78 4.82 3.93
CA LEU A 193 -12.65 4.89 2.98
C LEU A 193 -12.52 6.27 2.32
N TYR A 194 -13.64 6.90 1.91
CA TYR A 194 -13.62 8.28 1.44
C TYR A 194 -13.10 9.24 2.53
N GLY A 195 -13.53 9.06 3.78
CA GLY A 195 -13.01 9.85 4.91
C GLY A 195 -11.50 9.69 5.08
N ILE A 196 -10.98 8.45 5.07
CA ILE A 196 -9.55 8.17 5.25
C ILE A 196 -8.73 8.74 4.10
N THR A 197 -9.13 8.49 2.85
CA THR A 197 -8.46 9.02 1.66
C THR A 197 -8.49 10.56 1.62
N GLY A 198 -9.54 11.18 2.16
CA GLY A 198 -9.68 12.63 2.33
C GLY A 198 -9.02 13.22 3.58
N GLY A 199 -8.22 12.46 4.33
CA GLY A 199 -7.54 12.97 5.54
C GLY A 199 -8.49 13.31 6.69
N GLY A 200 -9.64 12.65 6.75
CA GLY A 200 -10.71 12.83 7.75
C GLY A 200 -11.97 13.49 7.21
N ASP A 201 -11.95 14.01 5.98
CA ASP A 201 -13.11 14.62 5.32
C ASP A 201 -13.57 13.77 4.11
N PRO A 202 -14.74 13.11 4.17
CA PRO A 202 -15.27 12.34 3.06
C PRO A 202 -15.46 13.14 1.76
N VAL A 203 -15.78 14.44 1.83
CA VAL A 203 -15.98 15.28 0.64
C VAL A 203 -14.64 15.54 -0.06
N GLU A 204 -13.57 15.73 0.72
CA GLU A 204 -12.21 15.81 0.16
C GLU A 204 -11.77 14.46 -0.42
N GLY A 205 -12.16 13.36 0.23
CA GLY A 205 -11.99 12.02 -0.33
C GLY A 205 -12.64 11.87 -1.68
N VAL A 206 -13.88 12.35 -1.85
CA VAL A 206 -14.57 12.32 -3.15
C VAL A 206 -13.78 13.09 -4.20
N ARG A 207 -13.26 14.28 -3.90
CA ARG A 207 -12.45 15.06 -4.86
C ARG A 207 -11.21 14.30 -5.30
N ARG A 208 -10.51 13.67 -4.35
CA ARG A 208 -9.32 12.86 -4.63
C ARG A 208 -9.64 11.65 -5.50
N VAL A 209 -10.69 10.91 -5.16
CA VAL A 209 -11.12 9.74 -5.95
C VAL A 209 -11.63 10.15 -7.32
N ALA A 210 -12.33 11.28 -7.43
CA ALA A 210 -12.76 11.83 -8.72
C ALA A 210 -11.58 12.20 -9.61
N ALA A 211 -10.45 12.65 -9.05
CA ALA A 211 -9.24 12.99 -9.81
C ALA A 211 -8.63 11.80 -10.55
N LEU A 212 -8.94 10.55 -10.15
CA LEU A 212 -8.51 9.34 -10.88
C LEU A 212 -9.00 9.31 -12.34
N HIS A 213 -10.03 10.09 -12.71
CA HIS A 213 -10.44 10.18 -14.10
C HIS A 213 -9.33 10.70 -15.02
N GLU A 214 -8.43 11.56 -14.52
CA GLU A 214 -7.31 12.07 -15.29
C GLU A 214 -6.27 10.97 -15.52
N ASP A 215 -5.91 10.24 -14.45
CA ASP A 215 -4.90 9.17 -14.50
C ASP A 215 -5.37 7.96 -15.33
N LEU A 216 -6.67 7.67 -15.31
CA LEU A 216 -7.28 6.54 -16.02
C LEU A 216 -7.88 6.94 -17.39
N GLU A 217 -7.77 8.21 -17.78
CA GLU A 217 -8.37 8.77 -19.02
C GLU A 217 -9.89 8.48 -19.14
N LEU A 218 -10.65 8.66 -18.04
CA LEU A 218 -12.08 8.34 -17.93
C LEU A 218 -12.98 9.57 -18.03
N ASP A 219 -13.14 10.11 -19.23
CA ASP A 219 -13.97 11.31 -19.49
C ASP A 219 -15.47 11.14 -19.13
N ASP A 220 -15.94 9.89 -19.03
CA ASP A 220 -17.33 9.54 -18.77
C ASP A 220 -17.58 9.09 -17.31
N MET A 221 -16.60 9.27 -16.42
CA MET A 221 -16.76 9.07 -14.99
C MET A 221 -17.18 10.37 -14.28
N VAL A 222 -18.21 10.29 -13.43
CA VAL A 222 -18.60 11.38 -12.54
C VAL A 222 -18.77 10.83 -11.13
N ILE A 223 -18.00 11.36 -10.18
CA ILE A 223 -18.10 11.04 -8.76
C ILE A 223 -18.42 12.33 -8.01
N ASP A 224 -19.63 12.42 -7.48
CA ASP A 224 -20.11 13.59 -6.76
C ASP A 224 -20.17 13.40 -5.25
N HIS A 225 -20.47 12.18 -4.79
CA HIS A 225 -20.65 11.89 -3.37
C HIS A 225 -20.29 10.43 -3.07
N PRO A 226 -20.01 10.04 -1.80
CA PRO A 226 -19.91 8.63 -1.45
C PRO A 226 -21.25 7.93 -1.73
N PRO A 227 -21.27 6.70 -2.26
CA PRO A 227 -22.54 6.02 -2.55
C PRO A 227 -23.47 5.96 -1.33
N ALA A 228 -24.75 6.27 -1.53
CA ALA A 228 -25.79 6.44 -0.50
C ALA A 228 -25.67 7.69 0.41
N TYR A 229 -24.64 8.54 0.27
CA TYR A 229 -24.46 9.76 1.08
C TYR A 229 -24.52 11.04 0.25
N ARG A 230 -25.65 11.30 -0.40
CA ARG A 230 -25.86 12.47 -1.28
C ARG A 230 -25.65 13.84 -0.60
N GLY A 231 -25.67 13.89 0.73
CA GLY A 231 -25.40 15.11 1.50
C GLY A 231 -23.92 15.49 1.55
N GLU A 232 -23.02 14.55 1.25
CA GLU A 232 -21.56 14.74 1.21
C GLU A 232 -21.11 14.94 -0.24
N SER A 233 -21.76 15.90 -0.90
CA SER A 233 -21.60 16.20 -2.33
C SER A 233 -20.48 17.22 -2.56
N VAL A 234 -19.72 17.03 -3.64
CA VAL A 234 -18.80 18.05 -4.16
C VAL A 234 -19.47 19.10 -5.05
N GLY A 235 -20.76 18.91 -5.39
CA GLY A 235 -21.60 19.88 -6.09
C GLY A 235 -21.48 19.86 -7.62
N VAL A 236 -21.08 18.72 -8.20
CA VAL A 236 -20.89 18.51 -9.64
C VAL A 236 -22.16 17.94 -10.29
N ASP A 237 -22.72 16.85 -9.77
CA ASP A 237 -23.94 16.20 -10.30
C ASP A 237 -24.72 15.51 -9.18
N PRO A 238 -26.07 15.53 -9.16
CA PRO A 238 -26.85 14.85 -8.13
C PRO A 238 -26.68 13.32 -8.08
N ASN A 239 -25.99 12.70 -9.04
CA ASN A 239 -25.68 11.28 -9.05
C ASN A 239 -24.22 11.00 -9.46
N ASN A 240 -23.80 9.78 -9.15
CA ASN A 240 -22.56 9.19 -9.62
C ASN A 240 -22.78 8.43 -10.94
N TRP A 241 -21.93 8.68 -11.93
CA TRP A 241 -22.04 8.14 -13.28
C TRP A 241 -20.78 7.39 -13.71
N LEU A 242 -20.97 6.26 -14.39
CA LEU A 242 -19.92 5.48 -15.05
C LEU A 242 -20.45 4.89 -16.35
N SER A 243 -19.59 4.72 -17.35
CA SER A 243 -19.89 3.84 -18.48
C SER A 243 -19.40 2.41 -18.21
N ALA A 244 -19.86 1.46 -19.02
CA ALA A 244 -19.34 0.09 -18.94
C ALA A 244 -17.87 0.02 -19.37
N SER A 245 -17.44 0.92 -20.26
CA SER A 245 -16.04 0.97 -20.73
C SER A 245 -15.13 1.52 -19.65
N ALA A 246 -15.58 2.53 -18.90
CA ALA A 246 -14.83 3.09 -17.78
C ALA A 246 -14.50 2.03 -16.72
N VAL A 247 -15.46 1.15 -16.44
CA VAL A 247 -15.25 0.02 -15.53
C VAL A 247 -14.22 -0.96 -16.10
N ASN A 248 -14.28 -1.29 -17.39
CA ASN A 248 -13.29 -2.18 -18.01
C ASN A 248 -11.88 -1.57 -18.01
N ILE A 249 -11.74 -0.28 -18.31
CA ILE A 249 -10.46 0.43 -18.26
C ILE A 249 -9.88 0.37 -16.84
N ALA A 250 -10.67 0.68 -15.82
CA ALA A 250 -10.23 0.58 -14.43
C ALA A 250 -9.83 -0.86 -14.04
N LEU A 251 -10.57 -1.87 -14.51
CA LEU A 251 -10.24 -3.28 -14.23
C LEU A 251 -9.00 -3.76 -15.00
N GLU A 252 -8.78 -3.28 -16.23
CA GLU A 252 -7.57 -3.57 -17.01
C GLU A 252 -6.35 -2.92 -16.36
N GLU A 253 -6.47 -1.69 -15.88
CA GLU A 253 -5.43 -1.01 -15.11
C GLU A 253 -5.07 -1.80 -13.85
N ILE A 254 -6.08 -2.30 -13.12
CA ILE A 254 -5.85 -3.17 -11.96
C ILE A 254 -5.22 -4.50 -12.38
N TRP A 255 -5.60 -5.08 -13.52
CA TRP A 255 -5.11 -6.38 -13.97
C TRP A 255 -3.65 -6.34 -14.43
N GLN A 256 -3.29 -5.36 -15.25
CA GLN A 256 -2.00 -5.32 -15.93
C GLN A 256 -1.39 -3.93 -16.14
N GLY A 257 -2.04 -2.87 -15.67
CA GLY A 257 -1.57 -1.49 -15.83
C GLY A 257 -0.31 -1.17 -15.03
N ASP A 258 0.04 0.11 -14.92
CA ASP A 258 1.28 0.58 -14.30
C ASP A 258 1.08 1.39 -13.00
N MET A 259 -0.16 1.75 -12.67
CA MET A 259 -0.50 2.53 -11.46
C MET A 259 -0.18 1.79 -10.16
N LEU A 260 -0.37 0.46 -10.14
CA LEU A 260 -0.16 -0.38 -8.97
C LEU A 260 1.17 -1.14 -9.02
N THR A 261 1.91 -1.16 -7.92
CA THR A 261 3.01 -2.11 -7.72
C THR A 261 2.49 -3.54 -7.76
N ALA A 262 3.39 -4.49 -8.01
CA ALA A 262 3.04 -5.92 -8.06
C ALA A 262 2.34 -6.39 -6.77
N GLU A 263 2.79 -5.91 -5.60
CA GLU A 263 2.20 -6.28 -4.30
C GLU A 263 0.79 -5.69 -4.12
N SER A 264 0.62 -4.39 -4.39
CA SER A 264 -0.67 -3.70 -4.30
C SER A 264 -1.70 -4.31 -5.26
N ARG A 265 -1.24 -4.68 -6.47
CA ARG A 265 -2.03 -5.37 -7.48
C ARG A 265 -2.46 -6.75 -7.02
N ALA A 266 -1.52 -7.57 -6.55
CA ALA A 266 -1.83 -8.92 -6.07
C ALA A 266 -2.86 -8.87 -4.94
N TYR A 267 -2.70 -7.94 -4.00
CA TYR A 267 -3.66 -7.69 -2.94
C TYR A 267 -5.04 -7.33 -3.48
N LEU A 268 -5.13 -6.32 -4.35
CA LEU A 268 -6.42 -5.84 -4.84
C LEU A 268 -7.14 -6.92 -5.67
N LEU A 269 -6.41 -7.68 -6.50
CA LEU A 269 -6.95 -8.82 -7.24
C LEU A 269 -7.47 -9.92 -6.31
N GLU A 270 -6.76 -10.23 -5.22
CA GLU A 270 -7.22 -11.20 -4.20
C GLU A 270 -8.55 -10.75 -3.58
N VAL A 271 -8.65 -9.47 -3.20
CA VAL A 271 -9.86 -8.90 -2.62
C VAL A 271 -11.03 -8.93 -3.62
N LEU A 272 -10.81 -8.49 -4.86
CA LEU A 272 -11.83 -8.43 -5.90
C LEU A 272 -12.30 -9.82 -6.35
N ALA A 273 -11.43 -10.83 -6.32
CA ALA A 273 -11.78 -12.21 -6.61
C ALA A 273 -12.71 -12.84 -5.54
N GLY A 274 -13.03 -12.10 -4.47
CA GLY A 274 -13.94 -12.57 -3.42
C GLY A 274 -13.31 -13.64 -2.54
N GLY A 275 -11.99 -13.65 -2.42
CA GLY A 275 -11.30 -14.50 -1.46
C GLY A 275 -11.88 -14.28 -0.07
N SER A 276 -12.40 -15.34 0.56
CA SER A 276 -12.79 -15.27 1.96
C SER A 276 -11.57 -14.87 2.78
N VAL A 277 -11.76 -13.94 3.73
CA VAL A 277 -10.69 -13.51 4.63
C VAL A 277 -10.18 -14.73 5.36
N ARG A 278 -8.98 -15.16 4.98
CA ARG A 278 -8.26 -16.28 5.59
C ARG A 278 -7.06 -15.72 6.30
N PHE A 279 -7.04 -15.90 7.62
CA PHE A 279 -5.86 -15.58 8.41
C PHE A 279 -4.92 -16.78 8.41
N THR A 280 -3.67 -16.55 8.03
CA THR A 280 -2.62 -17.57 8.11
C THR A 280 -1.88 -17.40 9.41
N PHE A 281 -1.69 -18.51 10.14
CA PHE A 281 -0.94 -18.56 11.39
C PHE A 281 0.28 -19.47 11.26
N SER A 282 1.32 -19.21 12.06
CA SER A 282 2.51 -20.06 12.12
C SER A 282 2.21 -21.39 12.81
N ARG A 283 3.00 -22.41 12.45
CA ARG A 283 2.97 -23.71 13.10
C ARG A 283 3.37 -23.62 14.58
N ASP A 284 4.24 -22.69 14.95
CA ASP A 284 4.64 -22.52 16.36
C ASP A 284 3.50 -21.91 17.20
N ALA A 285 2.72 -20.98 16.63
CA ALA A 285 1.52 -20.47 17.30
C ALA A 285 0.46 -21.56 17.51
N GLU A 286 0.29 -22.44 16.52
CA GLU A 286 -0.57 -23.62 16.63
C GLU A 286 -0.11 -24.56 17.74
N GLN A 287 1.18 -24.92 17.77
CA GLN A 287 1.76 -25.80 18.79
C GLN A 287 1.67 -25.21 20.19
N LEU A 288 1.89 -23.90 20.33
CA LEU A 288 1.78 -23.22 21.62
C LEU A 288 0.33 -23.17 22.12
N ARG A 289 -0.64 -22.87 21.24
CA ARG A 289 -2.08 -22.97 21.53
C ARG A 289 -2.43 -24.38 22.03
N ASP A 290 -2.09 -25.40 21.25
CA ASP A 290 -2.45 -26.79 21.56
C ASP A 290 -1.74 -27.30 22.80
N GLY A 291 -0.52 -26.81 23.07
CA GLY A 291 0.18 -27.06 24.31
C GLY A 291 -0.56 -26.49 25.51
N LEU A 292 -0.98 -25.22 25.44
CA LEU A 292 -1.73 -24.57 26.53
C LEU A 292 -3.05 -25.29 26.79
N LEU A 293 -3.86 -25.54 25.75
CA LEU A 293 -5.18 -26.15 25.91
C LEU A 293 -5.08 -27.55 26.53
N ARG A 294 -4.15 -28.39 26.05
CA ARG A 294 -3.89 -29.71 26.66
C ARG A 294 -3.41 -29.60 28.10
N TRP A 295 -2.50 -28.66 28.39
CA TRP A 295 -2.01 -28.48 29.75
C TRP A 295 -3.13 -28.07 30.72
N LEU A 296 -4.06 -27.21 30.28
CA LEU A 296 -5.23 -26.80 31.05
C LEU A 296 -6.20 -27.97 31.30
N GLU A 297 -6.39 -28.84 30.31
CA GLU A 297 -7.18 -30.07 30.46
C GLU A 297 -6.53 -31.01 31.50
N ASP A 298 -5.24 -31.30 31.35
CA ASP A 298 -4.49 -32.23 32.21
C ASP A 298 -4.40 -31.78 33.68
N HIS A 299 -4.43 -30.46 33.92
CA HIS A 299 -4.24 -29.87 35.26
C HIS A 299 -5.53 -29.24 35.83
N GLY A 300 -6.68 -29.44 35.18
CA GLY A 300 -7.97 -28.92 35.66
C GLY A 300 -8.09 -27.39 35.63
N GLY A 301 -7.31 -26.72 34.77
CA GLY A 301 -7.28 -25.25 34.60
C GLY A 301 -8.36 -24.70 33.68
N GLN A 302 -9.06 -25.56 32.94
CA GLN A 302 -10.01 -25.15 31.89
C GLN A 302 -11.15 -24.26 32.43
N MET A 303 -11.76 -24.63 33.55
CA MET A 303 -12.82 -23.81 34.16
C MET A 303 -12.33 -22.42 34.54
N ARG A 304 -11.13 -22.30 35.11
CA ARG A 304 -10.54 -20.99 35.47
C ARG A 304 -10.25 -20.14 34.24
N PHE A 305 -9.83 -20.76 33.15
CA PHE A 305 -9.58 -20.08 31.89
C PHE A 305 -10.89 -19.56 31.27
N GLU A 306 -11.95 -20.36 31.28
CA GLU A 306 -13.28 -19.97 30.80
C GLU A 306 -13.92 -18.90 31.69
N ASP A 307 -13.84 -19.03 33.01
CA ASP A 307 -14.35 -18.06 33.99
C ASP A 307 -13.66 -16.70 33.86
N ALA A 308 -12.37 -16.67 33.48
CA ALA A 308 -11.66 -15.42 33.20
C ALA A 308 -12.16 -14.73 31.92
N LEU A 309 -12.70 -15.49 30.97
CA LEU A 309 -13.17 -14.97 29.68
C LEU A 309 -14.68 -14.67 29.67
N ALA A 310 -15.48 -15.36 30.48
CA ALA A 310 -16.94 -15.25 30.49
C ALA A 310 -17.47 -13.82 30.74
N PRO A 311 -16.95 -13.06 31.73
CA PRO A 311 -17.39 -11.69 31.98
C PRO A 311 -17.12 -10.72 30.81
N LEU A 312 -16.20 -11.08 29.90
CA LEU A 312 -15.75 -10.21 28.82
C LEU A 312 -16.75 -10.15 27.66
N GLY A 313 -17.66 -11.11 27.51
CA GLY A 313 -18.65 -11.11 26.42
C GLY A 313 -18.00 -11.02 25.04
N ASP A 314 -18.43 -10.09 24.19
CA ASP A 314 -17.85 -9.84 22.86
C ASP A 314 -16.74 -8.77 22.83
N ARG A 315 -16.14 -8.44 23.99
CA ARG A 315 -15.01 -7.50 24.07
C ARG A 315 -13.71 -8.19 23.64
N TYR A 316 -13.57 -8.40 22.33
CA TYR A 316 -12.48 -9.21 21.75
C TYR A 316 -11.08 -8.68 22.10
N GLY A 317 -10.88 -7.37 22.20
CA GLY A 317 -9.60 -6.79 22.64
C GLY A 317 -9.21 -7.23 24.06
N GLU A 318 -10.17 -7.25 24.99
CA GLU A 318 -9.93 -7.71 26.37
C GLU A 318 -9.72 -9.23 26.41
N ARG A 319 -10.51 -9.99 25.64
CA ARG A 319 -10.34 -11.46 25.53
C ARG A 319 -8.98 -11.83 24.96
N PHE A 320 -8.52 -11.09 23.95
CA PHE A 320 -7.20 -11.24 23.37
C PHE A 320 -6.10 -11.00 24.42
N ALA A 321 -6.20 -9.91 25.18
CA ALA A 321 -5.24 -9.57 26.22
C ALA A 321 -5.12 -10.67 27.29
N VAL A 322 -6.26 -11.23 27.74
CA VAL A 322 -6.26 -12.37 28.67
C VAL A 322 -5.60 -13.59 28.04
N LYS A 323 -6.02 -14.00 26.83
CA LYS A 323 -5.44 -15.17 26.15
C LYS A 323 -3.93 -15.03 25.96
N ARG A 324 -3.44 -13.85 25.56
CA ARG A 324 -2.01 -13.56 25.41
C ARG A 324 -1.27 -13.73 26.72
N ALA A 325 -1.78 -13.19 27.83
CA ALA A 325 -1.13 -13.29 29.13
C ALA A 325 -0.98 -14.77 29.59
N TRP A 326 -1.99 -15.60 29.35
CA TRP A 326 -1.92 -17.04 29.64
C TRP A 326 -0.91 -17.76 28.76
N LEU A 327 -0.87 -17.45 27.46
CA LEU A 327 0.09 -18.03 26.51
C LEU A 327 1.53 -17.61 26.80
N GLU A 328 1.78 -16.33 27.11
CA GLU A 328 3.10 -15.82 27.53
C GLU A 328 3.58 -16.51 28.80
N THR A 329 2.70 -16.66 29.80
CA THR A 329 3.02 -17.34 31.06
C THR A 329 3.31 -18.82 30.83
N PHE A 330 2.50 -19.49 30.00
CA PHE A 330 2.70 -20.89 29.67
C PHE A 330 4.01 -21.11 28.88
N ALA A 331 4.27 -20.29 27.85
CA ALA A 331 5.50 -20.36 27.06
C ALA A 331 6.79 -20.22 27.91
N GLY A 332 6.74 -19.42 28.97
CA GLY A 332 7.84 -19.27 29.93
C GLY A 332 8.00 -20.42 30.93
N SER A 333 7.00 -21.28 31.07
CA SER A 333 7.04 -22.45 31.96
C SER A 333 7.78 -23.63 31.32
N GLU A 334 8.30 -24.56 32.13
CA GLU A 334 8.89 -25.80 31.61
C GLU A 334 7.90 -26.60 30.74
N ALA A 335 6.62 -26.61 31.13
CA ALA A 335 5.56 -27.30 30.39
C ALA A 335 5.27 -26.67 29.02
N GLY A 336 5.51 -25.37 28.85
CA GLY A 336 5.35 -24.65 27.57
C GLY A 336 6.63 -24.49 26.77
N GLY A 337 7.68 -25.25 27.10
CA GLY A 337 8.92 -25.28 26.33
C GLY A 337 10.01 -24.35 26.82
N GLY A 338 9.90 -23.81 28.04
CA GLY A 338 11.00 -23.14 28.75
C GLY A 338 11.56 -21.92 28.02
N GLY A 339 10.71 -21.12 27.39
CA GLY A 339 11.12 -19.95 26.62
C GLY A 339 11.46 -20.22 25.16
N ARG A 340 11.20 -21.44 24.65
CA ARG A 340 11.29 -21.74 23.21
C ARG A 340 10.48 -20.74 22.36
N TYR A 341 9.30 -20.37 22.81
CA TYR A 341 8.41 -19.46 22.09
C TYR A 341 8.58 -18.02 22.61
N GLY A 342 8.80 -17.09 21.70
CA GLY A 342 8.89 -15.66 22.02
C GLY A 342 7.52 -14.99 22.19
N ALA A 343 7.54 -13.72 22.58
CA ALA A 343 6.32 -12.91 22.76
C ALA A 343 5.46 -12.82 21.49
N ASP A 344 6.09 -12.76 20.31
CA ASP A 344 5.37 -12.68 19.03
C ASP A 344 4.58 -13.96 18.74
N THR A 345 5.13 -15.13 19.09
CA THR A 345 4.43 -16.42 18.95
C THR A 345 3.25 -16.50 19.91
N ALA A 346 3.39 -15.99 21.14
CA ALA A 346 2.28 -15.93 22.11
C ALA A 346 1.18 -14.95 21.66
N LEU A 347 1.57 -13.83 21.05
CA LEU A 347 0.65 -12.86 20.43
C LEU A 347 -0.16 -13.53 19.30
N GLU A 348 0.53 -14.21 18.39
CA GLU A 348 -0.09 -14.92 17.26
C GLU A 348 -1.00 -16.07 17.73
N ALA A 349 -0.56 -16.88 18.70
CA ALA A 349 -1.37 -17.94 19.29
C ALA A 349 -2.62 -17.38 19.98
N ALA A 350 -2.54 -16.21 20.62
CA ALA A 350 -3.71 -15.56 21.23
C ALA A 350 -4.72 -15.13 20.17
N ALA A 351 -4.25 -14.58 19.05
CA ALA A 351 -5.08 -14.22 17.91
C ALA A 351 -5.76 -15.47 17.31
N LEU A 352 -5.03 -16.59 17.21
CA LEU A 352 -5.58 -17.87 16.74
C LEU A 352 -6.74 -18.35 17.61
N ILE A 353 -6.59 -18.32 18.94
CA ILE A 353 -7.67 -18.68 19.88
C ILE A 353 -8.85 -17.69 19.80
N VAL A 354 -8.61 -16.42 19.46
CA VAL A 354 -9.69 -15.43 19.27
C VAL A 354 -10.45 -15.64 17.96
N ALA A 355 -9.73 -15.96 16.88
CA ALA A 355 -10.28 -16.17 15.55
C ALA A 355 -11.11 -17.46 15.42
N GLU A 356 -10.78 -18.47 16.24
CA GLU A 356 -11.37 -19.80 16.15
C GLU A 356 -12.91 -19.76 16.10
N ARG A 357 -13.47 -20.43 15.07
CA ARG A 357 -14.92 -20.53 14.73
C ARG A 357 -15.60 -19.26 14.22
N LYS A 358 -14.92 -18.12 14.18
CA LYS A 358 -15.49 -16.85 13.68
C LYS A 358 -14.95 -16.42 12.32
N VAL A 359 -13.73 -16.84 11.98
CA VAL A 359 -13.08 -16.54 10.69
C VAL A 359 -12.42 -17.80 10.14
N ALA A 360 -12.26 -17.88 8.82
CA ALA A 360 -11.47 -18.92 8.19
C ALA A 360 -9.99 -18.73 8.55
N VAL A 361 -9.36 -19.79 9.01
CA VAL A 361 -7.94 -19.80 9.41
C VAL A 361 -7.20 -20.90 8.66
N ASP A 362 -5.94 -20.65 8.34
CA ASP A 362 -5.01 -21.63 7.80
C ASP A 362 -3.72 -21.62 8.63
N VAL A 363 -3.00 -22.73 8.66
CA VAL A 363 -1.71 -22.83 9.34
C VAL A 363 -0.64 -23.11 8.29
N ALA A 364 0.32 -22.18 8.19
CA ALA A 364 1.37 -22.27 7.19
C ALA A 364 2.18 -23.57 7.35
N GLY A 365 2.42 -24.25 6.22
CA GLY A 365 3.31 -25.40 6.18
C GLY A 365 4.78 -24.95 6.23
N GLY A 366 5.43 -25.09 7.38
CA GLY A 366 6.88 -24.85 7.54
C GLY A 366 7.22 -23.91 8.69
N SER A 367 8.51 -23.68 8.90
CA SER A 367 8.99 -22.62 9.79
C SER A 367 9.06 -21.30 9.02
N GLY A 368 8.57 -20.22 9.62
CA GLY A 368 8.76 -18.85 9.11
C GLY A 368 10.17 -18.30 9.37
N GLU A 369 11.05 -19.13 9.94
CA GLU A 369 12.41 -18.76 10.34
C GLU A 369 13.45 -19.35 9.38
N VAL A 370 14.46 -18.55 9.04
CA VAL A 370 15.62 -18.98 8.25
C VAL A 370 16.89 -18.35 8.80
N VAL A 371 17.98 -19.12 8.81
CA VAL A 371 19.31 -18.63 9.19
C VAL A 371 20.12 -18.40 7.92
N VAL A 372 20.54 -17.17 7.69
CA VAL A 372 21.49 -16.82 6.63
C VAL A 372 22.90 -16.90 7.20
N GLU A 373 23.73 -17.76 6.64
CA GLU A 373 25.10 -17.99 7.11
C GLU A 373 26.15 -17.39 6.16
N GLY A 374 27.40 -17.29 6.62
CA GLY A 374 28.53 -16.83 5.81
C GLY A 374 28.60 -15.31 5.64
N LEU A 375 27.94 -14.55 6.50
CA LEU A 375 27.91 -13.09 6.43
C LEU A 375 29.20 -12.49 7.00
N LEU A 376 29.89 -11.69 6.17
CA LEU A 376 31.10 -10.96 6.55
C LEU A 376 30.73 -9.49 6.79
N GLY A 377 30.16 -9.18 7.95
CA GLY A 377 29.75 -7.82 8.30
C GLY A 377 29.65 -7.60 9.81
N GLN A 378 29.91 -6.37 10.25
CA GLN A 378 29.88 -5.96 11.67
C GLN A 378 28.52 -5.37 12.07
N HIS A 379 27.43 -5.82 11.46
CA HIS A 379 26.10 -5.31 11.78
C HIS A 379 25.61 -5.92 13.11
N PRO A 380 24.95 -5.16 14.01
CA PRO A 380 24.51 -5.69 15.32
C PRO A 380 23.60 -6.92 15.27
N ARG A 381 22.92 -7.15 14.14
CA ARG A 381 22.07 -8.33 13.92
C ARG A 381 22.82 -9.54 13.34
N VAL A 382 24.06 -9.35 12.89
CA VAL A 382 24.91 -10.43 12.40
C VAL A 382 25.76 -10.90 13.58
N VAL A 383 25.50 -12.11 14.05
CA VAL A 383 26.22 -12.72 15.18
C VAL A 383 26.94 -13.95 14.65
N ASP A 384 28.25 -14.00 14.84
CA ASP A 384 29.10 -15.11 14.36
C ASP A 384 28.93 -15.45 12.86
N GLY A 385 28.73 -14.41 12.05
CA GLY A 385 28.51 -14.53 10.60
C GLY A 385 27.15 -15.12 10.21
N LYS A 386 26.20 -15.15 11.16
CA LYS A 386 24.83 -15.62 10.95
C LYS A 386 23.83 -14.50 11.17
N LEU A 387 22.75 -14.52 10.42
CA LEU A 387 21.59 -13.65 10.59
C LEU A 387 20.33 -14.50 10.62
N GLU A 388 19.69 -14.52 11.77
CA GLU A 388 18.38 -15.13 11.94
C GLU A 388 17.32 -14.17 11.38
N LEU A 389 16.50 -14.71 10.48
CA LEU A 389 15.42 -14.00 9.82
C LEU A 389 14.12 -14.72 10.16
N ARG A 390 13.14 -13.95 10.63
CA ARG A 390 11.74 -14.37 10.65
C ARG A 390 10.99 -13.61 9.57
N LEU A 391 10.18 -14.31 8.79
CA LEU A 391 9.51 -13.73 7.63
C LEU A 391 8.62 -12.54 8.02
N ASP A 392 7.80 -12.70 9.05
CA ASP A 392 6.94 -11.67 9.62
C ASP A 392 7.74 -10.44 10.09
N GLU A 393 8.80 -10.67 10.86
CA GLU A 393 9.68 -9.61 11.37
C GLU A 393 10.36 -8.83 10.24
N VAL A 394 10.90 -9.53 9.26
CA VAL A 394 11.64 -8.92 8.14
C VAL A 394 10.71 -8.10 7.27
N LEU A 395 9.52 -8.63 6.96
CA LEU A 395 8.51 -7.91 6.17
C LEU A 395 8.04 -6.66 6.91
N ALA A 396 7.70 -6.77 8.20
CA ALA A 396 7.28 -5.64 9.02
C ALA A 396 8.37 -4.56 9.13
N ARG A 397 9.63 -4.96 9.40
CA ARG A 397 10.76 -4.01 9.44
C ARG A 397 10.97 -3.35 8.08
N LEU A 398 10.94 -4.11 6.99
CA LEU A 398 11.17 -3.58 5.65
C LEU A 398 10.06 -2.59 5.25
N GLN A 399 8.81 -2.90 5.58
CA GLN A 399 7.68 -2.00 5.35
C GLN A 399 7.89 -0.69 6.10
N ARG A 400 8.17 -0.73 7.41
CA ARG A 400 8.49 0.47 8.20
C ARG A 400 9.66 1.26 7.63
N PHE A 401 10.72 0.55 7.22
CA PHE A 401 11.88 1.20 6.61
C PHE A 401 11.49 1.98 5.35
N ARG A 402 10.64 1.40 4.50
CA ARG A 402 10.18 2.02 3.26
C ARG A 402 9.17 3.15 3.47
N THR A 403 8.24 3.01 4.41
CA THR A 403 7.13 3.97 4.59
C THR A 403 7.40 5.06 5.62
N VAL A 404 8.26 4.79 6.60
CA VAL A 404 8.55 5.74 7.69
C VAL A 404 10.00 6.21 7.64
N ASP A 405 10.95 5.29 7.68
CA ASP A 405 12.35 5.66 7.92
C ASP A 405 12.98 6.36 6.70
N VAL A 406 12.79 5.81 5.49
CA VAL A 406 13.32 6.40 4.25
C VAL A 406 12.68 7.77 3.94
N PRO A 407 11.35 7.93 3.95
CA PRO A 407 10.73 9.24 3.73
C PRO A 407 11.13 10.25 4.81
N GLY A 408 11.13 9.82 6.09
CA GLY A 408 11.57 10.65 7.21
C GLY A 408 13.02 11.13 7.06
N PHE A 409 13.93 10.25 6.65
CA PHE A 409 15.32 10.60 6.39
C PHE A 409 15.47 11.58 5.23
N ARG A 410 14.73 11.39 4.13
CA ARG A 410 14.72 12.32 3.00
C ARG A 410 14.20 13.70 3.40
N ALA A 411 13.09 13.75 4.13
CA ALA A 411 12.51 14.98 4.66
C ALA A 411 13.49 15.71 5.59
N TRP A 412 14.14 14.97 6.49
CA TRP A 412 15.17 15.52 7.38
C TRP A 412 16.36 16.08 6.61
N ARG A 413 16.88 15.37 5.59
CA ARG A 413 17.98 15.87 4.74
C ARG A 413 17.61 17.16 4.03
N LYS A 414 16.39 17.24 3.49
CA LYS A 414 15.86 18.45 2.84
C LYS A 414 15.80 19.62 3.82
N LEU A 415 15.17 19.42 4.98
CA LEU A 415 15.05 20.45 6.01
C LEU A 415 16.42 20.91 6.51
N ARG A 416 17.35 19.99 6.73
CA ARG A 416 18.71 20.32 7.14
C ARG A 416 19.42 21.19 6.11
N ALA A 417 19.30 20.86 4.82
CA ALA A 417 19.86 21.67 3.74
C ALA A 417 19.24 23.07 3.70
N GLU A 418 17.92 23.18 3.83
CA GLU A 418 17.20 24.46 3.86
C GLU A 418 17.65 25.34 5.04
N VAL A 419 17.77 24.78 6.23
CA VAL A 419 18.23 25.50 7.42
C VAL A 419 19.67 25.97 7.26
N VAL A 420 20.57 25.10 6.76
CA VAL A 420 21.97 25.47 6.52
C VAL A 420 22.06 26.61 5.51
N GLU A 421 21.29 26.55 4.42
CA GLU A 421 21.27 27.58 3.39
C GLU A 421 20.69 28.90 3.91
N GLN A 422 19.62 28.84 4.71
CA GLN A 422 19.05 30.02 5.36
C GLN A 422 20.08 30.71 6.28
N GLN A 423 20.82 29.95 7.08
CA GLN A 423 21.87 30.52 7.94
C GLN A 423 23.05 31.04 7.12
N ARG A 424 23.45 30.36 6.04
CA ARG A 424 24.50 30.82 5.11
C ARG A 424 24.17 32.19 4.54
N ARG A 425 22.92 32.39 4.08
CA ARG A 425 22.43 33.67 3.57
C ARG A 425 22.36 34.74 4.65
N ARG A 426 21.85 34.41 5.85
CA ARG A 426 21.81 35.33 6.99
C ARG A 426 23.20 35.85 7.37
N LEU A 427 24.20 34.98 7.36
CA LEU A 427 25.59 35.30 7.70
C LEU A 427 26.40 35.86 6.52
N ARG A 428 25.80 35.97 5.32
CA ARG A 428 26.46 36.46 4.10
C ARG A 428 27.80 35.80 3.82
N LEU A 429 27.90 34.49 4.07
CA LEU A 429 29.18 33.76 3.98
C LEU A 429 29.79 33.81 2.56
N GLU A 430 28.97 34.04 1.53
CA GLU A 430 29.42 34.25 0.15
C GLU A 430 30.25 35.54 -0.04
N GLU A 431 30.03 36.57 0.78
CA GLU A 431 30.83 37.81 0.76
C GLU A 431 32.20 37.61 1.42
N LEU A 432 32.31 36.62 2.30
CA LEU A 432 33.54 36.25 3.00
C LEU A 432 34.35 35.16 2.27
N GLN A 433 33.79 34.56 1.22
CA GLN A 433 34.51 33.59 0.41
C GLN A 433 35.54 34.32 -0.47
N PRO A 434 36.84 33.95 -0.40
CA PRO A 434 37.87 34.57 -1.22
C PRO A 434 37.57 34.28 -2.69
N ARG A 435 37.23 35.33 -3.44
CA ARG A 435 37.13 35.25 -4.89
C ARG A 435 38.54 35.32 -5.48
N PRO A 436 38.88 34.50 -6.49
CA PRO A 436 40.15 34.66 -7.18
C PRO A 436 40.22 36.09 -7.73
N LEU A 437 41.25 36.83 -7.31
CA LEU A 437 41.46 38.20 -7.78
C LEU A 437 41.56 38.15 -9.31
N THR A 438 40.75 38.96 -9.99
CA THR A 438 40.77 39.08 -11.46
C THR A 438 42.16 39.47 -11.98
N SER A 439 43.02 40.04 -11.14
CA SER A 439 44.43 40.30 -11.44
C SER A 439 45.28 39.04 -11.60
N PHE A 440 44.96 37.92 -10.93
CA PHE A 440 45.69 36.67 -11.09
C PHE A 440 45.48 36.08 -12.48
N VAL A 441 44.22 36.05 -12.94
CA VAL A 441 43.87 35.63 -14.31
C VAL A 441 44.44 36.59 -15.34
N ARG A 442 44.44 37.91 -15.04
CA ARG A 442 45.02 38.92 -15.92
C ARG A 442 46.53 38.80 -16.04
N ASN A 443 47.26 38.62 -14.94
CA ASN A 443 48.71 38.42 -14.97
C ASN A 443 49.07 37.10 -15.65
N GLN A 444 48.31 36.02 -15.39
CA GLN A 444 48.54 34.75 -16.09
C GLN A 444 48.29 34.86 -17.60
N LEU A 445 47.22 35.55 -18.03
CA LEU A 445 46.99 35.82 -19.45
C LEU A 445 48.07 36.73 -20.05
N VAL A 446 48.51 37.76 -19.33
CA VAL A 446 49.56 38.67 -19.79
C VAL A 446 50.89 37.92 -19.95
N ASP A 447 51.32 37.19 -18.92
CA ASP A 447 52.61 36.50 -18.88
C ASP A 447 52.65 35.27 -19.81
N GLN A 448 51.59 34.45 -19.83
CA GLN A 448 51.60 33.17 -20.52
C GLN A 448 51.01 33.24 -21.94
N VAL A 449 50.18 34.22 -22.26
CA VAL A 449 49.49 34.30 -23.56
C VAL A 449 49.92 35.52 -24.36
N TYR A 450 49.87 36.73 -23.79
CA TYR A 450 50.13 37.96 -24.56
C TYR A 450 51.62 38.27 -24.75
N LEU A 451 52.46 38.09 -23.72
CA LEU A 451 53.90 38.37 -23.81
C LEU A 451 54.62 37.51 -24.86
N PRO A 452 54.38 36.19 -24.97
CA PRO A 452 54.96 35.37 -26.04
C PRO A 452 54.55 35.83 -27.45
N LEU A 453 53.28 36.22 -27.65
CA LEU A 453 52.76 36.69 -28.94
C LEU A 453 53.40 38.01 -29.43
N VAL A 454 53.82 38.88 -28.49
CA VAL A 454 54.52 40.13 -28.81
C VAL A 454 56.04 39.92 -28.84
N GLY A 455 56.58 39.08 -27.95
CA GLY A 455 58.00 38.73 -27.87
C GLY A 455 58.51 38.05 -29.14
N ASP A 456 57.73 37.13 -29.72
CA ASP A 456 58.09 36.47 -30.99
C ASP A 456 58.11 37.41 -32.19
N ASN A 457 57.40 38.54 -32.11
CA ASN A 457 57.40 39.58 -33.15
C ASN A 457 58.53 40.61 -32.95
N LEU A 458 58.90 40.93 -31.70
CA LEU A 458 60.03 41.80 -31.41
C LEU A 458 61.39 41.11 -31.64
N ALA A 459 61.48 39.79 -31.46
CA ALA A 459 62.71 39.03 -31.77
C ALA A 459 62.96 38.87 -33.28
N LYS A 460 61.98 39.18 -34.14
CA LYS A 460 62.08 39.17 -35.60
C LYS A 460 62.43 40.54 -36.21
N GLN A 461 62.42 41.60 -35.42
CA GLN A 461 62.97 42.93 -35.77
C GLN A 461 64.38 43.06 -35.22
#